data_AF-A0A956B021-F1
#
_entry.id   AF-A0A956B021-F1
#
_cell.length_a   1.000
_cell.length_b   1.000
_cell.length_c   1.000
_cell.angle_alpha   90.00
_cell.angle_beta   90.00
_cell.angle_gamma   90.00
#
_symmetry.space_group_name_H-M   'P 1'
#
loop_
_entity.id
_entity.type
_entity.pdbx_description
1 polymer ?
#
loop_
_entity_poly.entity_id
_entity_poly.type
_entity_poly.pdbx_seq_one_letter_code
_entity_poly.pdbx_strand_id
1 'polypeptide(L)'
;MATAYPVSVQLGKESAFGSPDSSGPGVDISGLTLWSAEVERASVNHFGDPVLNEDGTASNGFGGRPPEMSTAWDGSARVKRAQGEITLVSQARAFGSGHSSMTDAADYWQVFVPRSVMHYFDSAGGTLTPSGAPANAGEIELGSALTEGEVVMVTQASGVVEAFLCTDWDGTTTATVAPYASTAIGASTPVHRGINLSVPTGANSGTKGASLVGKVSSLKGTTTFTGGRLARQRIYSENGRVMVEHTIRCAYVDTDISSAGTVVEPARTGGVVIHHHQSGHAFSTNAAPQDADAGWTSARTSLATIERDSLEIVFEFGLEEIGDVDGAPFMADMEVGMVTVTASLRTRSPITAIRNDLRDGVVRLWSFAFGPITDGSSTNQGLAVIIPGGFLTADPSIIDRSGAIVEQQIQIRAGDFGGCDGANTEANAMAYIYMGGT
;
A
#
# COMPACT_ATOMS: atom_id res chain seq x y z
N MET A 1 24.23 -13.78 -0.93
CA MET A 1 23.18 -12.87 -1.45
C MET A 1 23.32 -12.86 -2.97
N ALA A 2 22.48 -13.60 -3.69
CA ALA A 2 22.55 -13.70 -5.14
C ALA A 2 21.56 -12.69 -5.75
N THR A 3 22.06 -11.58 -6.27
CA THR A 3 21.25 -10.63 -7.03
C THR A 3 21.06 -11.18 -8.43
N ALA A 4 19.91 -11.76 -8.73
CA ALA A 4 19.58 -12.27 -10.05
C ALA A 4 18.99 -11.14 -10.93
N TYR A 5 19.53 -10.98 -12.14
CA TYR A 5 18.92 -10.30 -13.29
C TYR A 5 18.93 -11.32 -14.43
N PRO A 6 17.91 -11.46 -15.30
CA PRO A 6 16.54 -10.93 -15.33
C PRO A 6 15.56 -11.85 -14.59
N VAL A 7 14.57 -11.25 -13.94
CA VAL A 7 13.61 -11.94 -13.08
C VAL A 7 12.20 -11.71 -13.63
N SER A 8 11.52 -12.76 -14.09
CA SER A 8 10.08 -12.68 -14.31
C SER A 8 9.38 -13.01 -12.99
N VAL A 9 8.52 -12.12 -12.52
CA VAL A 9 7.69 -12.35 -11.34
C VAL A 9 6.28 -12.62 -11.80
N GLN A 10 5.68 -13.68 -11.28
CA GLN A 10 4.28 -13.98 -11.48
C GLN A 10 3.59 -14.08 -10.13
N LEU A 11 2.45 -13.42 -9.98
CA LEU A 11 1.71 -13.34 -8.72
C LEU A 11 0.28 -13.82 -8.92
N GLY A 12 -0.34 -14.35 -7.87
CA GLY A 12 -1.71 -14.79 -7.89
C GLY A 12 -2.37 -14.77 -6.51
N LYS A 13 -3.65 -15.11 -6.49
CA LYS A 13 -4.44 -15.26 -5.27
C LYS A 13 -4.58 -16.73 -4.92
N GLU A 14 -4.42 -17.05 -3.65
CA GLU A 14 -4.68 -18.39 -3.14
C GLU A 14 -6.18 -18.64 -2.91
N SER A 15 -6.60 -19.89 -3.12
CA SER A 15 -7.93 -20.38 -2.72
C SER A 15 -7.99 -20.72 -1.22
N ALA A 16 -6.86 -21.16 -0.66
CA ALA A 16 -6.64 -21.44 0.76
C ALA A 16 -5.21 -21.05 1.14
N PHE A 17 -5.02 -20.58 2.38
CA PHE A 17 -3.72 -20.10 2.85
C PHE A 17 -2.62 -21.15 2.69
N GLY A 18 -1.54 -20.77 2.01
CA GLY A 18 -0.38 -21.63 1.78
C GLY A 18 -0.53 -22.64 0.64
N SER A 19 -1.69 -22.66 -0.04
CA SER A 19 -2.00 -23.52 -1.18
C SER A 19 -1.66 -25.00 -0.94
N PRO A 20 -2.29 -25.64 0.09
CA PRO A 20 -2.01 -27.03 0.41
C PRO A 20 -2.40 -27.95 -0.75
N ASP A 21 -1.58 -28.95 -1.02
CA ASP A 21 -1.94 -30.01 -1.95
C ASP A 21 -3.12 -30.83 -1.40
N SER A 22 -4.02 -31.20 -2.29
CA SER A 22 -5.14 -32.10 -2.01
C SER A 22 -4.72 -33.52 -1.60
N SER A 23 -3.48 -33.93 -1.91
CA SER A 23 -3.00 -35.31 -1.76
C SER A 23 -1.92 -35.53 -0.69
N GLY A 24 -1.46 -34.47 -0.02
CA GLY A 24 -0.44 -34.53 1.01
C GLY A 24 -0.15 -33.15 1.62
N PRO A 25 0.76 -33.05 2.61
CA PRO A 25 1.18 -31.79 3.20
C PRO A 25 2.16 -31.03 2.28
N GLY A 26 2.04 -31.19 0.96
CA GLY A 26 2.77 -30.42 -0.04
C GLY A 26 2.11 -29.09 -0.36
N VAL A 27 2.72 -28.34 -1.27
CA VAL A 27 2.18 -27.09 -1.82
C VAL A 27 1.88 -27.32 -3.29
N ASP A 28 0.65 -27.01 -3.74
CA ASP A 28 0.29 -27.04 -5.15
C ASP A 28 -0.36 -25.73 -5.61
N ILE A 29 0.25 -25.13 -6.63
CA ILE A 29 -0.19 -23.87 -7.25
C ILE A 29 -0.58 -24.05 -8.71
N SER A 30 -0.64 -25.29 -9.20
CA SER A 30 -0.92 -25.62 -10.61
C SER A 30 -2.33 -25.22 -11.07
N GLY A 31 -3.30 -25.18 -10.14
CA GLY A 31 -4.67 -24.73 -10.39
C GLY A 31 -4.89 -23.22 -10.27
N LEU A 32 -3.85 -22.44 -9.95
CA LEU A 32 -3.97 -21.00 -9.71
C LEU A 32 -3.62 -20.21 -10.97
N THR A 33 -4.37 -19.13 -11.21
CA THR A 33 -4.03 -18.17 -12.25
C THR A 33 -2.93 -17.24 -11.71
N LEU A 34 -1.78 -17.21 -12.39
CA LEU A 34 -0.67 -16.33 -12.06
C LEU A 34 -0.49 -15.27 -13.16
N TRP A 35 -0.38 -14.01 -12.77
CA TRP A 35 -0.18 -12.87 -13.65
C TRP A 35 1.25 -12.37 -13.60
N SER A 36 1.81 -12.06 -14.77
CA SER A 36 3.17 -11.54 -14.90
C SER A 36 3.23 -10.07 -14.44
N ALA A 37 4.02 -9.80 -13.40
CA ALA A 37 4.11 -8.52 -12.72
C ALA A 37 5.23 -7.63 -13.29
N GLU A 38 4.93 -6.34 -13.48
CA GLU A 38 5.94 -5.32 -13.79
C GLU A 38 6.78 -4.99 -12.54
N VAL A 39 7.92 -5.66 -12.37
CA VAL A 39 8.89 -5.36 -11.31
C VAL A 39 10.25 -4.98 -11.89
N GLU A 40 10.91 -3.98 -11.28
CA GLU A 40 12.29 -3.63 -11.61
C GLU A 40 13.29 -4.53 -10.88
N ARG A 41 12.92 -4.96 -9.67
CA ARG A 41 13.75 -5.82 -8.83
C ARG A 41 12.88 -6.71 -7.96
N ALA A 42 13.29 -7.96 -7.82
CA ALA A 42 12.78 -8.85 -6.79
C ALA A 42 13.95 -9.47 -6.02
N SER A 43 13.79 -9.63 -4.71
CA SER A 43 14.72 -10.37 -3.87
C SER A 43 13.98 -11.32 -2.98
N VAL A 44 14.58 -12.49 -2.78
CA VAL A 44 14.07 -13.55 -1.91
C VAL A 44 15.02 -13.69 -0.75
N ASN A 45 14.47 -13.64 0.47
CA ASN A 45 15.18 -13.98 1.68
C ASN A 45 14.53 -15.22 2.29
N HIS A 46 15.32 -16.27 2.50
CA HIS A 46 14.85 -17.49 3.15
C HIS A 46 15.09 -17.38 4.66
N PHE A 47 14.07 -17.74 5.43
CA PHE A 47 14.14 -17.90 6.87
C PHE A 47 13.94 -19.38 7.23
N GLY A 48 14.63 -19.82 8.27
CA GLY A 48 14.61 -21.20 8.72
C GLY A 48 15.95 -21.91 8.50
N ASP A 49 16.11 -23.02 9.21
CA ASP A 49 17.33 -23.79 9.16
C ASP A 49 17.41 -24.59 7.86
N PRO A 50 18.60 -24.69 7.22
CA PRO A 50 18.79 -25.58 6.08
C PRO A 50 18.61 -27.03 6.56
N VAL A 51 17.98 -27.90 5.76
CA VAL A 51 17.85 -29.33 6.13
C VAL A 51 19.23 -29.92 6.38
N LEU A 52 19.54 -30.20 7.65
CA LEU A 52 20.85 -30.66 8.08
C LEU A 52 21.10 -32.15 7.77
N ASN A 53 20.05 -32.97 7.66
CA ASN A 53 20.13 -34.39 7.30
C ASN A 53 18.78 -34.93 6.77
N GLU A 54 18.82 -35.74 5.71
CA GLU A 54 17.67 -36.45 5.11
C GLU A 54 17.70 -37.96 5.44
N ASP A 55 18.33 -38.35 6.55
CA ASP A 55 18.46 -39.76 6.94
C ASP A 55 17.08 -40.31 7.38
N GLY A 56 16.60 -41.35 6.68
CA GLY A 56 15.30 -42.00 6.93
C GLY A 56 15.25 -42.85 8.20
N THR A 57 16.31 -42.86 9.01
CA THR A 57 16.38 -43.60 10.27
C THR A 57 15.78 -42.77 11.40
N ALA A 58 14.45 -42.85 11.55
CA ALA A 58 13.66 -42.22 12.60
C ALA A 58 13.98 -42.75 14.01
N SER A 59 15.14 -42.40 14.55
CA SER A 59 15.41 -42.59 15.97
C SER A 59 16.35 -41.50 16.48
N ASN A 60 15.94 -40.86 17.59
CA ASN A 60 16.84 -40.15 18.50
C ASN A 60 17.85 -41.15 19.06
N GLY A 61 18.79 -41.59 18.23
CA GLY A 61 19.89 -42.44 18.62
C GLY A 61 20.92 -41.65 19.42
N PHE A 62 21.66 -42.37 20.26
CA PHE A 62 22.75 -41.92 21.15
C PHE A 62 23.98 -41.35 20.40
N GLY A 63 23.80 -40.77 19.21
CA GLY A 63 24.86 -40.39 18.28
C GLY A 63 25.25 -38.91 18.30
N GLY A 64 24.73 -38.12 19.24
CA GLY A 64 25.02 -36.67 19.29
C GLY A 64 24.61 -35.90 18.04
N ARG A 65 23.64 -36.45 17.28
CA ARG A 65 23.09 -35.76 16.11
C ARG A 65 22.30 -34.53 16.60
N PRO A 66 22.40 -33.39 15.89
CA PRO A 66 21.58 -32.23 16.21
C PRO A 66 20.09 -32.62 16.22
N PRO A 67 19.26 -31.95 17.05
CA PRO A 67 17.83 -32.20 17.08
C PRO A 67 17.25 -32.21 15.67
N GLU A 68 16.32 -33.13 15.38
CA GLU A 68 15.65 -33.12 14.09
C GLU A 68 14.93 -31.78 13.90
N MET A 69 15.16 -31.14 12.76
CA MET A 69 14.43 -29.95 12.39
C MET A 69 12.96 -30.29 12.21
N SER A 70 12.09 -29.33 12.58
CA SER A 70 10.67 -29.42 12.26
C SER A 70 10.49 -29.48 10.74
N THR A 71 10.26 -30.69 10.22
CA THR A 71 10.09 -30.99 8.80
C THR A 71 8.83 -31.82 8.67
N ALA A 72 7.93 -31.43 7.76
CA ALA A 72 6.75 -32.21 7.45
C ALA A 72 7.12 -33.33 6.47
N TRP A 73 6.33 -34.40 6.44
CA TRP A 73 6.51 -35.51 5.50
C TRP A 73 5.49 -35.42 4.39
N ASP A 74 5.93 -35.23 3.15
CA ASP A 74 5.07 -35.30 1.96
C ASP A 74 5.39 -36.55 1.15
N GLY A 75 4.39 -37.43 1.04
CA GLY A 75 4.57 -38.77 0.49
C GLY A 75 5.70 -39.54 1.17
N SER A 76 6.79 -39.78 0.43
CA SER A 76 7.99 -40.50 0.90
C SER A 76 9.20 -39.61 1.17
N ALA A 77 9.05 -38.28 1.17
CA ALA A 77 10.15 -37.33 1.36
C ALA A 77 9.87 -36.34 2.50
N ARG A 78 10.94 -35.86 3.14
CA ARG A 78 10.84 -34.72 4.06
C ARG A 78 10.75 -33.42 3.26
N VAL A 79 9.81 -32.57 3.61
CA VAL A 79 9.65 -31.24 3.02
C VAL A 79 10.36 -30.20 3.89
N LYS A 80 11.11 -29.31 3.23
CA LYS A 80 11.78 -28.19 3.89
C LYS A 80 10.73 -27.20 4.39
N ARG A 81 10.75 -26.85 5.67
CA ARG A 81 10.05 -25.66 6.18
C ARG A 81 10.95 -24.45 5.96
N ALA A 82 10.85 -23.84 4.78
CA ALA A 82 11.50 -22.56 4.52
C ALA A 82 10.41 -21.48 4.49
N GLN A 83 10.29 -20.75 5.60
CA GLN A 83 9.57 -19.48 5.58
C GLN A 83 10.43 -18.47 4.82
N GLY A 84 9.87 -17.32 4.47
CA GLY A 84 10.70 -16.32 3.82
C GLY A 84 10.01 -14.99 3.64
N GLU A 85 10.81 -14.04 3.16
CA GLU A 85 10.36 -12.74 2.71
C GLU A 85 10.68 -12.57 1.24
N ILE A 86 9.71 -12.04 0.50
CA ILE A 86 9.87 -11.61 -0.88
C ILE A 86 9.75 -10.09 -0.89
N THR A 87 10.80 -9.41 -1.34
CA THR A 87 10.76 -7.97 -1.60
C THR A 87 10.62 -7.72 -3.08
N LEU A 88 9.58 -7.00 -3.47
CA LEU A 88 9.28 -6.63 -4.85
C LEU A 88 9.36 -5.11 -4.96
N VAL A 89 10.10 -4.61 -5.95
CA VAL A 89 10.22 -3.19 -6.24
C VAL A 89 9.70 -2.94 -7.65
N SER A 90 8.78 -2.00 -7.76
CA SER A 90 8.14 -1.61 -9.00
C SER A 90 8.02 -0.10 -9.09
N GLN A 91 8.03 0.43 -10.30
CA GLN A 91 7.65 1.80 -10.53
C GLN A 91 6.12 1.94 -10.38
N ALA A 92 5.66 2.96 -9.67
CA ALA A 92 4.23 3.22 -9.49
C ALA A 92 3.58 3.55 -10.85
N ARG A 93 2.42 2.96 -11.10
CA ARG A 93 1.61 3.18 -12.30
C ARG A 93 0.13 3.27 -11.93
N ALA A 94 -0.61 4.08 -12.67
CA ALA A 94 -2.08 4.05 -12.65
C ALA A 94 -2.61 2.71 -13.20
N PHE A 95 -3.83 2.32 -12.83
CA PHE A 95 -4.46 1.09 -13.33
C PHE A 95 -4.91 1.19 -14.80
N GLY A 96 -5.15 2.40 -15.32
CA GLY A 96 -5.60 2.60 -16.71
C GLY A 96 -7.07 2.21 -16.93
N SER A 97 -7.47 1.95 -18.19
CA SER A 97 -8.86 1.61 -18.53
C SER A 97 -9.15 0.11 -18.40
N GLY A 98 -10.37 -0.23 -17.95
CA GLY A 98 -10.85 -1.61 -17.88
C GLY A 98 -10.77 -2.28 -16.49
N HIS A 99 -10.42 -1.53 -15.44
CA HIS A 99 -10.30 -2.04 -14.07
C HIS A 99 -11.43 -1.47 -13.21
N SER A 100 -12.64 -2.00 -13.43
CA SER A 100 -13.87 -1.48 -12.84
C SER A 100 -14.21 -2.03 -11.45
N SER A 101 -13.44 -2.99 -10.94
CA SER A 101 -13.61 -3.51 -9.57
C SER A 101 -12.41 -4.35 -9.13
N MET A 102 -12.06 -4.28 -7.85
CA MET A 102 -11.11 -5.21 -7.20
C MET A 102 -11.79 -6.51 -6.71
N THR A 103 -12.96 -6.84 -7.26
CA THR A 103 -13.76 -8.00 -6.83
C THR A 103 -13.38 -9.28 -7.57
N ASP A 104 -12.93 -9.20 -8.82
CA ASP A 104 -12.65 -10.37 -9.67
C ASP A 104 -11.27 -10.30 -10.38
N ALA A 105 -10.28 -10.91 -9.73
CA ALA A 105 -9.21 -11.78 -10.27
C ALA A 105 -8.67 -11.55 -11.71
N ALA A 106 -8.45 -10.34 -12.19
CA ALA A 106 -7.93 -10.14 -13.56
C ALA A 106 -6.64 -9.31 -13.68
N ASP A 107 -6.15 -8.68 -12.60
CA ASP A 107 -4.97 -7.81 -12.70
C ASP A 107 -3.97 -8.00 -11.55
N TYR A 108 -2.68 -8.04 -11.89
CA TYR A 108 -1.58 -8.30 -10.96
C TYR A 108 -1.41 -7.17 -9.94
N TRP A 109 -1.87 -5.96 -10.24
CA TRP A 109 -1.87 -4.90 -9.23
C TRP A 109 -2.90 -5.12 -8.15
N GLN A 110 -4.01 -5.85 -8.39
CA GLN A 110 -4.92 -6.27 -7.30
C GLN A 110 -4.25 -7.23 -6.31
N VAL A 111 -3.15 -7.83 -6.74
CA VAL A 111 -2.32 -8.76 -5.99
C VAL A 111 -1.19 -8.00 -5.24
N PHE A 112 -0.80 -6.82 -5.72
CA PHE A 112 0.07 -5.86 -5.01
C PHE A 112 -0.66 -4.91 -4.07
N VAL A 113 -1.94 -4.62 -4.36
CA VAL A 113 -2.85 -3.96 -3.45
C VAL A 113 -3.08 -4.90 -2.29
N PRO A 114 -2.69 -4.53 -1.08
CA PRO A 114 -2.62 -5.48 0.03
C PRO A 114 -4.00 -5.71 0.63
N ARG A 115 -4.94 -6.29 -0.13
CA ARG A 115 -6.18 -6.83 0.41
C ARG A 115 -5.92 -7.90 1.46
N SER A 116 -4.69 -8.43 1.52
CA SER A 116 -4.24 -9.30 2.62
C SER A 116 -4.36 -8.63 4.00
N VAL A 117 -4.23 -7.29 4.09
CA VAL A 117 -4.15 -6.54 5.37
C VAL A 117 -4.81 -5.15 5.36
N MET A 118 -5.23 -4.61 4.21
CA MET A 118 -5.95 -3.33 4.07
C MET A 118 -7.40 -3.55 3.63
N HIS A 119 -8.28 -2.63 4.02
CA HIS A 119 -9.66 -2.60 3.55
C HIS A 119 -9.76 -1.96 2.17
N TYR A 120 -10.70 -2.44 1.36
CA TYR A 120 -11.03 -1.91 0.05
C TYR A 120 -12.52 -1.59 0.02
N PHE A 121 -12.86 -0.42 -0.48
CA PHE A 121 -14.24 -0.11 -0.85
C PHE A 121 -14.26 0.42 -2.27
N ASP A 122 -15.28 0.01 -3.00
CA ASP A 122 -15.41 0.27 -4.43
C ASP A 122 -16.04 1.64 -4.65
N SER A 123 -15.19 2.66 -4.80
CA SER A 123 -15.60 3.89 -5.46
C SER A 123 -15.67 3.60 -6.95
N ALA A 124 -16.88 3.59 -7.52
CA ALA A 124 -17.07 3.39 -8.96
C ALA A 124 -16.11 4.31 -9.72
N GLY A 125 -15.12 3.68 -10.38
CA GLY A 125 -14.01 4.39 -11.02
C GLY A 125 -14.48 5.41 -12.04
N GLY A 126 -13.61 6.36 -12.37
CA GLY A 126 -13.85 7.31 -13.46
C GLY A 126 -13.70 8.77 -13.08
N THR A 127 -14.42 9.62 -13.79
CA THR A 127 -14.29 11.08 -13.69
C THR A 127 -15.67 11.69 -13.53
N LEU A 128 -15.86 12.42 -12.43
CA LEU A 128 -17.03 13.24 -12.22
C LEU A 128 -16.76 14.64 -12.73
N THR A 129 -17.78 15.23 -13.35
CA THR A 129 -17.77 16.66 -13.66
C THR A 129 -18.62 17.37 -12.62
N PRO A 130 -18.06 18.34 -11.88
CA PRO A 130 -18.84 19.14 -10.94
C PRO A 130 -20.05 19.77 -11.61
N SER A 131 -21.19 19.77 -10.93
CA SER A 131 -22.46 20.31 -11.45
C SER A 131 -22.59 21.82 -11.28
N GLY A 132 -21.71 22.42 -10.49
CA GLY A 132 -21.72 23.85 -10.17
C GLY A 132 -20.43 24.31 -9.51
N ALA A 133 -20.43 25.55 -9.05
CA ALA A 133 -19.31 26.15 -8.35
C ALA A 133 -19.65 26.18 -6.85
N PRO A 134 -18.91 25.46 -6.00
CA PRO A 134 -19.21 25.38 -4.59
C PRO A 134 -19.12 26.75 -3.91
N ALA A 135 -19.84 26.92 -2.80
CA ALA A 135 -19.79 28.13 -2.01
C ALA A 135 -18.41 28.35 -1.37
N ASN A 136 -17.68 27.27 -1.08
CA ASN A 136 -16.41 27.28 -0.36
C ASN A 136 -15.37 26.31 -0.95
N ALA A 137 -14.09 26.53 -0.63
CA ALA A 137 -12.98 25.66 -1.07
C ALA A 137 -12.95 24.26 -0.42
N GLY A 138 -13.85 23.99 0.52
CA GLY A 138 -14.01 22.69 1.19
C GLY A 138 -15.16 21.84 0.68
N GLU A 139 -15.78 22.27 -0.41
CA GLU A 139 -16.96 21.65 -0.96
C GLU A 139 -16.70 21.31 -2.43
N ILE A 140 -17.34 20.25 -2.89
CA ILE A 140 -17.41 19.89 -4.31
C ILE A 140 -18.89 19.67 -4.64
N GLU A 141 -19.43 20.49 -5.54
CA GLU A 141 -20.78 20.29 -6.06
C GLU A 141 -20.76 19.23 -7.17
N LEU A 142 -21.31 18.06 -6.91
CA LEU A 142 -21.34 16.90 -7.80
C LEU A 142 -22.77 16.47 -8.08
N GLY A 143 -23.05 16.04 -9.32
CA GLY A 143 -24.33 15.41 -9.66
C GLY A 143 -24.48 13.95 -9.19
N SER A 144 -23.50 13.43 -8.44
CA SER A 144 -23.43 12.03 -7.99
C SER A 144 -22.80 11.95 -6.62
N ALA A 145 -23.27 11.01 -5.80
CA ALA A 145 -22.78 10.82 -4.44
C ALA A 145 -21.31 10.35 -4.40
N LEU A 146 -20.53 10.94 -3.49
CA LEU A 146 -19.29 10.38 -2.99
C LEU A 146 -19.57 9.62 -1.69
N THR A 147 -18.80 8.54 -1.46
CA THR A 147 -18.86 7.81 -0.19
C THR A 147 -17.97 8.52 0.84
N GLU A 148 -18.42 8.63 2.09
CA GLU A 148 -17.55 9.07 3.19
C GLU A 148 -16.33 8.16 3.30
N GLY A 149 -15.14 8.74 3.43
CA GLY A 149 -13.87 8.02 3.38
C GLY A 149 -13.27 7.88 1.98
N GLU A 150 -14.01 8.21 0.92
CA GLU A 150 -13.50 8.17 -0.46
C GLU A 150 -12.45 9.25 -0.69
N VAL A 151 -11.28 8.86 -1.19
CA VAL A 151 -10.28 9.81 -1.70
C VAL A 151 -10.57 10.08 -3.18
N VAL A 152 -10.54 11.36 -3.53
CA VAL A 152 -10.64 11.87 -4.89
C VAL A 152 -9.44 12.74 -5.21
N MET A 153 -9.07 12.82 -6.49
CA MET A 153 -7.99 13.69 -6.94
C MET A 153 -8.50 14.74 -7.94
N VAL A 154 -7.85 15.90 -7.96
CA VAL A 154 -8.18 17.00 -8.87
C VAL A 154 -6.90 17.64 -9.40
N THR A 155 -6.94 18.08 -10.65
CA THR A 155 -5.94 19.02 -11.19
C THR A 155 -6.53 20.41 -11.17
N GLN A 156 -5.95 21.30 -10.38
CA GLN A 156 -6.31 22.72 -10.38
C GLN A 156 -5.85 23.39 -11.68
N ALA A 157 -6.45 24.53 -12.02
CA ALA A 157 -6.08 25.30 -13.21
C ALA A 157 -4.59 25.73 -13.25
N SER A 158 -3.92 25.74 -12.10
CA SER A 158 -2.47 25.98 -11.96
C SER A 158 -1.60 24.77 -12.34
N GLY A 159 -2.20 23.63 -12.72
CA GLY A 159 -1.50 22.36 -12.96
C GLY A 159 -1.14 21.60 -11.68
N VAL A 160 -1.64 22.07 -10.53
CA VAL A 160 -1.42 21.47 -9.21
C VAL A 160 -2.35 20.28 -9.03
N VAL A 161 -1.76 19.14 -8.70
CA VAL A 161 -2.50 17.92 -8.37
C VAL A 161 -2.76 17.87 -6.87
N GLU A 162 -4.04 17.79 -6.50
CA GLU A 162 -4.52 17.77 -5.12
C GLU A 162 -5.34 16.51 -4.87
N ALA A 163 -5.29 16.00 -3.64
CA ALA A 163 -6.07 14.84 -3.23
C ALA A 163 -6.86 15.16 -1.96
N PHE A 164 -8.11 14.72 -1.94
CA PHE A 164 -9.09 15.07 -0.94
C PHE A 164 -9.83 13.84 -0.45
N LEU A 165 -10.03 13.76 0.86
CA LEU A 165 -10.90 12.80 1.51
C LEU A 165 -12.31 13.39 1.57
N CYS A 166 -13.32 12.64 1.11
CA CYS A 166 -14.72 12.95 1.34
C CYS A 166 -15.05 12.71 2.81
N THR A 167 -15.41 13.77 3.53
CA THR A 167 -15.70 13.71 4.96
C THR A 167 -17.20 13.67 5.26
N ASP A 168 -18.03 14.13 4.33
CA ASP A 168 -19.49 14.16 4.46
C ASP A 168 -20.12 14.31 3.06
N TRP A 169 -21.32 13.77 2.89
CA TRP A 169 -22.15 13.93 1.69
C TRP A 169 -23.54 14.42 2.11
N ASP A 170 -23.98 15.54 1.54
CA ASP A 170 -25.26 16.17 1.90
C ASP A 170 -26.51 15.38 1.47
N GLY A 171 -26.33 14.24 0.80
CA GLY A 171 -27.39 13.39 0.29
C GLY A 171 -27.93 13.80 -1.07
N THR A 172 -27.48 14.93 -1.64
CA THR A 172 -28.07 15.54 -2.82
C THR A 172 -27.06 15.98 -3.87
N THR A 173 -26.22 16.98 -3.61
CA THR A 173 -25.37 17.62 -4.62
C THR A 173 -24.00 18.02 -4.12
N THR A 174 -23.73 18.00 -2.82
CA THR A 174 -22.50 18.59 -2.29
C THR A 174 -21.78 17.61 -1.38
N ALA A 175 -20.52 17.34 -1.73
CA ALA A 175 -19.58 16.64 -0.88
C ALA A 175 -18.75 17.65 -0.09
N THR A 176 -18.59 17.44 1.22
CA THR A 176 -17.56 18.13 2.01
C THR A 176 -16.27 17.33 1.93
N VAL A 177 -15.16 18.03 1.72
CA VAL A 177 -13.85 17.40 1.55
C VAL A 177 -12.76 18.01 2.44
N ALA A 178 -11.78 17.18 2.79
CA ALA A 178 -10.59 17.58 3.54
C ALA A 178 -9.31 17.00 2.90
N PRO A 179 -8.20 17.76 2.80
CA PRO A 179 -8.07 19.17 3.16
C PRO A 179 -8.92 20.06 2.24
N TYR A 180 -9.05 21.34 2.57
CA TYR A 180 -9.67 22.28 1.61
C TYR A 180 -8.76 22.42 0.38
N ALA A 181 -9.38 22.57 -0.78
CA ALA A 181 -8.67 22.86 -2.01
C ALA A 181 -7.87 24.17 -1.87
N SER A 182 -6.73 24.27 -2.56
CA SER A 182 -5.98 25.54 -2.61
C SER A 182 -6.78 26.65 -3.30
N THR A 183 -7.66 26.26 -4.22
CA THR A 183 -8.65 27.10 -4.89
C THR A 183 -9.96 26.33 -5.02
N ALA A 184 -11.10 27.03 -4.96
CA ALA A 184 -12.41 26.41 -5.13
C ALA A 184 -12.47 25.62 -6.46
N ILE A 185 -12.93 24.36 -6.38
CA ILE A 185 -13.01 23.45 -7.52
C ILE A 185 -14.18 23.89 -8.39
N GLY A 186 -13.90 24.37 -9.60
CA GLY A 186 -14.91 24.94 -10.49
C GLY A 186 -15.78 23.90 -11.19
N ALA A 187 -16.92 24.36 -11.74
CA ALA A 187 -17.90 23.55 -12.48
C ALA A 187 -17.34 22.78 -13.70
N SER A 188 -16.13 23.10 -14.16
CA SER A 188 -15.46 22.44 -15.28
C SER A 188 -14.20 21.68 -14.88
N THR A 189 -13.88 21.63 -13.59
CA THR A 189 -12.66 20.99 -13.09
C THR A 189 -12.94 19.51 -12.84
N PRO A 190 -12.35 18.57 -13.60
CA PRO A 190 -12.63 17.16 -13.42
C PRO A 190 -12.23 16.64 -12.03
N VAL A 191 -13.12 15.86 -11.42
CA VAL A 191 -12.87 15.17 -10.15
C VAL A 191 -12.67 13.69 -10.43
N HIS A 192 -11.49 13.20 -10.09
CA HIS A 192 -11.04 11.86 -10.42
C HIS A 192 -11.30 10.92 -9.25
N ARG A 193 -11.99 9.82 -9.54
CA ARG A 193 -12.26 8.71 -8.63
C ARG A 193 -11.43 7.52 -9.07
N GLY A 194 -10.92 6.76 -8.11
CA GLY A 194 -10.05 5.63 -8.36
C GLY A 194 -10.31 4.52 -7.37
N ILE A 195 -9.35 3.62 -7.24
CA ILE A 195 -9.34 2.59 -6.20
C ILE A 195 -8.95 3.23 -4.87
N ASN A 196 -9.77 3.00 -3.85
CA ASN A 196 -9.54 3.47 -2.51
C ASN A 196 -9.21 2.31 -1.57
N LEU A 197 -8.09 2.48 -0.85
CA LEU A 197 -7.65 1.56 0.20
C LEU A 197 -7.57 2.30 1.50
N SER A 198 -7.92 1.62 2.58
CA SER A 198 -7.81 2.18 3.92
C SER A 198 -7.12 1.21 4.87
N VAL A 199 -6.28 1.77 5.75
CA VAL A 199 -5.63 1.04 6.84
C VAL A 199 -6.63 1.00 8.00
N PRO A 200 -7.24 -0.15 8.28
CA PRO A 200 -8.41 -0.18 9.14
C PRO A 200 -7.99 -0.08 10.63
N THR A 201 -8.92 0.35 11.48
CA THR A 201 -8.70 0.57 12.93
C THR A 201 -9.73 -0.22 13.75
N GLY A 202 -9.34 -0.71 14.93
CA GLY A 202 -10.23 -1.38 15.88
C GLY A 202 -10.72 -2.79 15.52
N ALA A 203 -11.82 -3.23 16.13
CA ALA A 203 -12.39 -4.60 16.00
C ALA A 203 -13.01 -4.90 14.62
N ASN A 204 -13.16 -3.88 13.78
CA ASN A 204 -13.63 -4.00 12.40
C ASN A 204 -12.46 -3.79 11.42
N SER A 205 -11.29 -4.36 11.73
CA SER A 205 -10.06 -4.33 10.93
C SER A 205 -10.17 -5.02 9.55
N GLY A 206 -11.39 -5.24 9.06
CA GLY A 206 -11.70 -5.86 7.79
C GLY A 206 -11.67 -7.39 7.84
N THR A 207 -12.35 -8.01 6.88
CA THR A 207 -12.13 -9.42 6.56
C THR A 207 -10.78 -9.52 5.85
N LYS A 208 -9.83 -10.31 6.37
CA LYS A 208 -8.56 -10.57 5.66
C LYS A 208 -8.88 -11.05 4.25
N GLY A 209 -8.36 -10.38 3.24
CA GLY A 209 -8.42 -10.88 1.87
C GLY A 209 -7.67 -12.21 1.75
N ALA A 210 -7.75 -12.82 0.59
CA ALA A 210 -6.96 -14.02 0.33
C ALA A 210 -5.45 -13.71 0.37
N SER A 211 -4.66 -14.73 0.70
CA SER A 211 -3.21 -14.66 0.71
C SER A 211 -2.62 -14.68 -0.70
N LEU A 212 -1.38 -14.22 -0.77
CA LEU A 212 -0.59 -14.06 -1.97
C LEU A 212 0.21 -15.34 -2.28
N VAL A 213 0.24 -15.72 -3.55
CA VAL A 213 1.11 -16.77 -4.10
C VAL A 213 1.91 -16.20 -5.26
N GLY A 214 3.08 -16.75 -5.53
CA GLY A 214 3.79 -16.38 -6.74
C GLY A 214 5.02 -17.22 -7.06
N LYS A 215 5.64 -16.83 -8.17
CA LYS A 215 6.90 -17.36 -8.67
C LYS A 215 7.83 -16.21 -9.02
N VAL A 216 9.10 -16.37 -8.70
CA VAL A 216 10.21 -15.49 -9.04
C VAL A 216 11.17 -16.33 -9.88
N SER A 217 11.07 -16.23 -11.20
CA SER A 217 11.89 -17.02 -12.13
C SER A 217 13.07 -16.22 -12.62
N SER A 218 14.24 -16.86 -12.64
CA SER A 218 15.46 -16.34 -13.25
C SER A 218 16.04 -17.38 -14.21
N LEU A 219 17.07 -16.98 -14.96
CA LEU A 219 17.83 -17.91 -15.82
C LEU A 219 18.50 -19.08 -15.06
N LYS A 220 18.59 -18.99 -13.72
CA LYS A 220 19.30 -19.96 -12.87
C LYS A 220 18.39 -20.79 -11.97
N GLY A 221 17.08 -20.55 -12.02
CA GLY A 221 16.13 -21.23 -11.15
C GLY A 221 14.87 -20.42 -10.92
N THR A 222 13.86 -21.09 -10.38
CA THR A 222 12.57 -20.50 -10.02
C THR A 222 12.33 -20.65 -8.52
N THR A 223 12.04 -19.54 -7.86
CA THR A 223 11.54 -19.54 -6.49
C THR A 223 10.01 -19.50 -6.52
N THR A 224 9.35 -20.42 -5.84
CA THR A 224 7.91 -20.42 -5.60
C THR A 224 7.63 -20.01 -4.16
N PHE A 225 6.58 -19.24 -3.91
CA PHE A 225 6.16 -18.85 -2.57
C PHE A 225 4.64 -18.87 -2.41
N THR A 226 4.17 -19.24 -1.22
CA THR A 226 2.75 -19.37 -0.85
C THR A 226 2.48 -18.84 0.55
N GLY A 227 1.21 -18.57 0.88
CA GLY A 227 0.81 -18.00 2.17
C GLY A 227 1.37 -16.60 2.40
N GLY A 228 1.48 -15.81 1.34
CA GLY A 228 2.04 -14.46 1.37
C GLY A 228 1.09 -13.43 1.99
N ARG A 229 1.61 -12.61 2.91
CA ARG A 229 0.92 -11.45 3.50
C ARG A 229 1.83 -10.22 3.41
N LEU A 230 1.28 -9.05 3.11
CA LEU A 230 2.06 -7.81 3.08
C LEU A 230 2.53 -7.46 4.50
N ALA A 231 3.84 -7.49 4.72
CA ALA A 231 4.48 -7.06 5.96
C ALA A 231 4.82 -5.58 5.93
N ARG A 232 5.22 -5.07 4.75
CA ARG A 232 5.59 -3.66 4.58
C ARG A 232 5.30 -3.18 3.17
N GLN A 233 4.80 -1.95 3.05
CA GLN A 233 4.75 -1.21 1.80
C GLN A 233 5.47 0.12 1.97
N ARG A 234 6.36 0.45 1.04
CA ARG A 234 7.11 1.70 1.02
C ARG A 234 6.88 2.40 -0.31
N ILE A 235 6.34 3.61 -0.26
CA ILE A 235 6.13 4.48 -1.41
C ILE A 235 7.15 5.61 -1.32
N TYR A 236 8.01 5.77 -2.30
CA TYR A 236 9.09 6.75 -2.22
C TYR A 236 9.43 7.38 -3.56
N SER A 237 9.99 8.59 -3.52
CA SER A 237 10.49 9.28 -4.71
C SER A 237 11.95 8.94 -4.99
N GLU A 238 12.26 8.52 -6.21
CA GLU A 238 13.62 8.26 -6.66
C GLU A 238 13.82 8.79 -8.09
N ASN A 239 14.78 9.68 -8.30
CA ASN A 239 15.12 10.24 -9.63
C ASN A 239 13.91 10.79 -10.41
N GLY A 240 12.96 11.45 -9.72
CA GLY A 240 11.75 12.00 -10.34
C GLY A 240 10.66 10.96 -10.66
N ARG A 241 10.83 9.71 -10.22
CA ARG A 241 9.84 8.63 -10.31
C ARG A 241 9.29 8.33 -8.93
N VAL A 242 8.06 7.82 -8.88
CA VAL A 242 7.52 7.22 -7.66
C VAL A 242 7.73 5.71 -7.74
N MET A 243 8.35 5.16 -6.71
CA MET A 243 8.65 3.75 -6.55
C MET A 243 7.78 3.19 -5.45
N VAL A 244 7.37 1.93 -5.61
CA VAL A 244 6.68 1.15 -4.59
C VAL A 244 7.49 -0.10 -4.32
N GLU A 245 7.81 -0.32 -3.06
CA GLU A 245 8.47 -1.51 -2.56
C GLU A 245 7.52 -2.25 -1.63
N HIS A 246 7.29 -3.52 -1.91
CA HIS A 246 6.45 -4.42 -1.13
C HIS A 246 7.34 -5.50 -0.51
N THR A 247 7.28 -5.65 0.80
CA THR A 247 7.83 -6.82 1.50
C THR A 247 6.68 -7.71 1.90
N ILE A 248 6.72 -8.94 1.41
CA ILE A 248 5.72 -9.97 1.63
C ILE A 248 6.36 -11.03 2.52
N ARG A 249 5.74 -11.35 3.65
CA ARG A 249 6.11 -12.50 4.46
C ARG A 249 5.31 -13.71 3.97
N CYS A 250 6.00 -14.82 3.75
CA CYS A 250 5.42 -16.03 3.17
C CYS A 250 5.51 -17.19 4.17
N ALA A 251 4.45 -18.00 4.21
CA ALA A 251 4.43 -19.23 5.01
C ALA A 251 5.39 -20.29 4.45
N TYR A 252 5.57 -20.30 3.12
CA TYR A 252 6.45 -21.24 2.43
C TYR A 252 7.13 -20.58 1.23
N VAL A 253 8.43 -20.85 1.07
CA VAL A 253 9.27 -20.41 -0.02
C VAL A 253 10.23 -21.52 -0.40
N ASP A 254 10.18 -21.98 -1.65
CA ASP A 254 11.12 -22.97 -2.18
C ASP A 254 11.78 -22.50 -3.46
N THR A 255 13.06 -22.83 -3.63
CA THR A 255 13.86 -22.41 -4.77
C THR A 255 14.38 -23.63 -5.51
N ASP A 256 13.82 -23.87 -6.69
CA ASP A 256 14.30 -24.88 -7.61
C ASP A 256 15.38 -24.28 -8.54
N ILE A 257 16.63 -24.67 -8.31
CA ILE A 257 17.79 -24.30 -9.14
C ILE A 257 18.05 -25.27 -10.29
N SER A 258 17.33 -26.40 -10.32
CA SER A 258 17.46 -27.43 -11.36
C SER A 258 16.57 -27.13 -12.57
N SER A 259 15.51 -26.34 -12.39
CA SER A 259 14.66 -25.85 -13.49
C SER A 259 14.90 -24.36 -13.76
N ALA A 260 15.71 -24.06 -14.78
CA ALA A 260 15.73 -22.70 -15.33
C ALA A 260 14.35 -22.42 -15.91
N GLY A 261 13.64 -21.46 -15.31
CA GLY A 261 12.32 -21.06 -15.77
C GLY A 261 12.41 -20.35 -17.13
N THR A 262 11.33 -20.43 -17.91
CA THR A 262 11.19 -19.53 -19.07
C THR A 262 10.92 -18.14 -18.51
N VAL A 263 11.71 -17.15 -18.93
CA VAL A 263 11.47 -15.76 -18.57
C VAL A 263 10.19 -15.31 -19.26
N VAL A 264 9.17 -14.97 -18.47
CA VAL A 264 7.89 -14.45 -18.96
C VAL A 264 7.95 -12.93 -18.93
N GLU A 265 7.66 -12.29 -20.07
CA GLU A 265 7.58 -10.83 -20.11
C GLU A 265 6.45 -10.32 -19.20
N PRO A 266 6.64 -9.19 -18.50
CA PRO A 266 5.59 -8.59 -17.69
C PRO A 266 4.41 -8.17 -18.56
N ALA A 267 3.20 -8.46 -18.09
CA ALA A 267 1.99 -7.95 -18.73
C ALA A 267 1.91 -6.46 -18.45
N ARG A 268 2.00 -5.62 -19.49
CA ARG A 268 1.95 -4.18 -19.28
C ARG A 268 0.54 -3.72 -18.96
N THR A 269 0.38 -3.05 -17.84
CA THR A 269 -0.86 -2.34 -17.53
C THR A 269 -0.98 -1.09 -18.39
N GLY A 270 -2.19 -0.81 -18.86
CA GLY A 270 -2.45 0.29 -19.79
C GLY A 270 -2.35 1.68 -19.18
N GLY A 271 -2.16 1.81 -17.87
CA GLY A 271 -2.11 3.10 -17.17
C GLY A 271 -0.77 3.83 -17.28
N VAL A 272 -0.75 5.11 -16.91
CA VAL A 272 0.45 5.97 -16.95
C VAL A 272 1.41 5.69 -15.81
N VAL A 273 2.68 5.87 -16.12
CA VAL A 273 3.75 5.94 -15.13
C VAL A 273 3.54 7.16 -14.23
N ILE A 274 3.64 6.96 -12.92
CA ILE A 274 3.52 8.02 -11.92
C ILE A 274 4.90 8.64 -11.69
N HIS A 275 4.93 9.97 -11.71
CA HIS A 275 6.13 10.76 -11.57
C HIS A 275 6.10 11.57 -10.28
N HIS A 276 7.26 11.67 -9.65
CA HIS A 276 7.49 12.66 -8.62
C HIS A 276 7.77 13.99 -9.31
N HIS A 277 6.73 14.79 -9.49
CA HIS A 277 6.88 16.17 -9.92
C HIS A 277 7.34 17.04 -8.74
N GLN A 278 8.16 18.05 -9.02
CA GLN A 278 8.46 19.13 -8.05
C GLN A 278 7.18 19.86 -7.58
N SER A 279 6.09 19.77 -8.35
CA SER A 279 4.75 20.30 -8.06
C SER A 279 3.73 19.26 -7.57
N GLY A 280 4.19 18.13 -7.02
CA GLY A 280 3.35 17.19 -6.29
C GLY A 280 3.27 17.61 -4.82
N HIS A 281 2.13 18.14 -4.41
CA HIS A 281 2.04 18.91 -3.17
C HIS A 281 1.58 18.07 -1.99
N ALA A 282 2.14 18.40 -0.82
CA ALA A 282 1.62 17.93 0.44
C ALA A 282 0.77 19.01 1.11
N PHE A 283 -0.44 18.68 1.55
CA PHE A 283 -1.34 19.61 2.23
C PHE A 283 -1.37 19.28 3.71
N SER A 284 -1.31 20.32 4.55
CA SER A 284 -1.47 20.20 5.99
C SER A 284 -2.65 21.06 6.45
N THR A 285 -3.63 20.48 7.14
CA THR A 285 -4.76 21.24 7.70
C THR A 285 -4.42 21.87 9.05
N ASN A 286 -5.20 22.86 9.45
CA ASN A 286 -5.14 23.41 10.81
C ASN A 286 -5.69 22.39 11.80
N ALA A 287 -4.82 21.92 12.70
CA ALA A 287 -5.08 21.20 13.95
C ALA A 287 -6.36 20.33 13.98
N ALA A 288 -6.18 19.01 13.89
CA ALA A 288 -7.21 18.04 14.27
C ALA A 288 -7.57 18.22 15.75
N PRO A 289 -8.80 17.90 16.16
CA PRO A 289 -9.09 17.73 17.57
C PRO A 289 -8.23 16.59 18.16
N GLN A 290 -7.75 16.79 19.38
CA GLN A 290 -6.86 15.86 20.10
C GLN A 290 -7.60 14.68 20.74
N ASP A 291 -8.88 14.46 20.40
CA ASP A 291 -9.77 13.55 21.12
C ASP A 291 -10.47 12.57 20.18
N ALA A 292 -10.62 11.32 20.62
CA ALA A 292 -11.13 10.21 19.82
C ALA A 292 -12.61 10.38 19.42
N ASP A 293 -13.33 11.27 20.09
CA ASP A 293 -14.77 11.51 19.89
C ASP A 293 -15.08 12.77 19.07
N ALA A 294 -14.06 13.53 18.67
CA ALA A 294 -14.23 14.77 17.92
C ALA A 294 -13.86 14.53 16.45
N GLY A 295 -14.84 14.57 15.56
CA GLY A 295 -14.59 14.45 14.13
C GLY A 295 -13.95 15.71 13.52
N TRP A 296 -13.50 15.63 12.26
CA TRP A 296 -12.87 16.70 11.48
C TRP A 296 -13.81 17.89 11.16
N THR A 297 -14.86 18.16 11.95
CA THR A 297 -15.88 19.19 11.69
C THR A 297 -15.32 20.59 11.41
N SER A 298 -14.07 20.91 11.76
CA SER A 298 -13.57 22.29 11.82
C SER A 298 -12.15 22.53 11.27
N ALA A 299 -11.38 21.50 10.94
CA ALA A 299 -10.01 21.62 10.44
C ALA A 299 -9.97 21.88 8.92
N ARG A 300 -10.62 22.98 8.55
CA ARG A 300 -11.18 23.31 7.22
C ARG A 300 -10.38 24.38 6.48
N THR A 301 -9.08 24.50 6.69
CA THR A 301 -8.28 25.53 6.01
C THR A 301 -6.97 24.94 5.51
N SER A 302 -6.75 25.00 4.19
CA SER A 302 -5.46 24.70 3.58
C SER A 302 -4.46 25.75 4.01
N LEU A 303 -3.35 25.32 4.60
CA LEU A 303 -2.40 26.26 5.20
C LEU A 303 -1.23 26.59 4.28
N ALA A 304 -0.68 25.58 3.59
CA ALA A 304 0.37 25.79 2.62
C ALA A 304 0.55 24.57 1.71
N THR A 305 0.74 24.86 0.44
CA THR A 305 1.27 23.94 -0.56
C THR A 305 2.73 23.63 -0.21
N ILE A 306 3.06 22.37 0.09
CA ILE A 306 4.43 21.96 0.39
C ILE A 306 5.13 21.49 -0.88
N GLU A 307 6.17 22.22 -1.27
CA GLU A 307 7.14 21.73 -2.24
C GLU A 307 8.12 20.79 -1.55
N ARG A 308 8.33 19.62 -2.13
CA ARG A 308 9.16 18.56 -1.54
C ARG A 308 10.16 18.05 -2.57
N ASP A 309 11.38 17.85 -2.10
CA ASP A 309 12.46 17.26 -2.88
C ASP A 309 12.42 15.73 -2.84
N SER A 310 12.03 15.20 -1.69
CA SER A 310 11.85 13.78 -1.48
C SER A 310 10.65 13.50 -0.60
N LEU A 311 10.02 12.36 -0.84
CA LEU A 311 9.03 11.76 0.03
C LEU A 311 9.34 10.27 0.18
N GLU A 312 9.17 9.79 1.40
CA GLU A 312 9.03 8.39 1.73
C GLU A 312 7.82 8.22 2.63
N ILE A 313 6.96 7.26 2.30
CA ILE A 313 5.84 6.81 3.13
C ILE A 313 6.02 5.32 3.35
N VAL A 314 5.94 4.89 4.60
CA VAL A 314 6.07 3.49 4.99
C VAL A 314 4.83 3.05 5.76
N PHE A 315 4.20 2.01 5.27
CA PHE A 315 3.18 1.21 5.95
C PHE A 315 3.86 -0.07 6.44
N GLU A 316 3.76 -0.34 7.73
CA GLU A 316 4.29 -1.54 8.35
C GLU A 316 3.17 -2.28 9.09
N PHE A 317 3.06 -3.57 8.78
CA PHE A 317 2.06 -4.48 9.34
C PHE A 317 2.80 -5.51 10.16
N GLY A 318 2.63 -5.46 11.48
CA GLY A 318 3.09 -6.54 12.35
C GLY A 318 2.36 -7.82 11.98
N LEU A 319 3.10 -8.84 11.54
CA LEU A 319 2.53 -10.14 11.19
C LEU A 319 2.98 -11.19 12.20
N GLU A 320 2.02 -11.81 12.87
CA GLU A 320 2.24 -12.88 13.85
C GLU A 320 1.71 -14.21 13.31
N GLU A 321 2.44 -15.29 13.55
CA GLU A 321 2.07 -16.61 13.01
C GLU A 321 0.91 -17.19 13.84
N ILE A 322 -0.16 -17.58 13.17
CA ILE A 322 -1.22 -18.39 13.76
C ILE A 322 -0.73 -19.84 13.67
N GLY A 323 -0.71 -20.53 14.82
CA GLY A 323 -0.06 -21.84 14.97
C GLY A 323 -0.45 -22.89 13.92
N ASP A 324 0.30 -24.00 13.90
CA ASP A 324 0.13 -25.07 12.91
C ASP A 324 -1.28 -25.70 12.99
N VAL A 325 -1.88 -25.99 11.83
CA VAL A 325 -3.09 -26.82 11.70
C VAL A 325 -2.68 -28.24 11.30
N ASP A 326 -3.36 -29.24 11.86
CA ASP A 326 -3.14 -30.65 11.52
C ASP A 326 -3.25 -30.86 9.99
N GLY A 327 -2.12 -31.24 9.36
CA GLY A 327 -2.05 -31.51 7.92
C GLY A 327 -1.42 -30.41 7.05
N ALA A 328 -1.16 -29.21 7.59
CA ALA A 328 -0.37 -28.20 6.88
C ALA A 328 1.11 -28.29 7.27
N PRO A 329 2.05 -28.20 6.31
CA PRO A 329 3.48 -28.23 6.62
C PRO A 329 3.98 -26.89 7.22
N PHE A 330 3.12 -25.87 7.32
CA PHE A 330 3.40 -24.50 7.77
C PHE A 330 2.25 -23.95 8.64
N MET A 331 2.42 -22.72 9.13
CA MET A 331 1.44 -21.96 9.94
C MET A 331 0.03 -21.92 9.31
N ALA A 332 -1.03 -21.86 10.12
CA ALA A 332 -2.41 -21.86 9.60
C ALA A 332 -2.78 -20.57 8.85
N ASP A 333 -2.27 -19.43 9.31
CA ASP A 333 -2.42 -18.08 8.73
C ASP A 333 -1.45 -17.13 9.47
N MET A 334 -1.48 -15.83 9.14
CA MET A 334 -0.83 -14.78 9.93
C MET A 334 -1.86 -13.80 10.46
N GLU A 335 -1.79 -13.47 11.75
CA GLU A 335 -2.55 -12.39 12.37
C GLU A 335 -1.87 -11.04 12.11
N VAL A 336 -2.68 -10.02 11.85
CA VAL A 336 -2.20 -8.64 11.71
C VAL A 336 -2.24 -8.00 13.09
N GLY A 337 -1.07 -7.80 13.67
CA GLY A 337 -0.85 -7.08 14.91
C GLY A 337 -0.79 -5.57 14.69
N MET A 338 0.17 -4.92 15.34
CA MET A 338 0.32 -3.46 15.29
C MET A 338 0.60 -2.98 13.86
N VAL A 339 -0.18 -1.98 13.41
CA VAL A 339 0.05 -1.29 12.15
C VAL A 339 0.65 0.08 12.42
N THR A 340 1.67 0.44 11.67
CA THR A 340 2.30 1.77 11.76
C THR A 340 2.38 2.40 10.38
N VAL A 341 1.99 3.67 10.28
CA VAL A 341 2.17 4.47 9.08
C VAL A 341 3.05 5.67 9.41
N THR A 342 4.11 5.85 8.63
CA THR A 342 5.04 6.98 8.76
C THR A 342 5.28 7.63 7.42
N ALA A 343 5.56 8.94 7.44
CA ALA A 343 6.00 9.68 6.28
C ALA A 343 7.19 10.57 6.64
N SER A 344 8.18 10.62 5.77
CA SER A 344 9.33 11.52 5.87
C SER A 344 9.49 12.27 4.57
N LEU A 345 9.62 13.60 4.66
CA LEU A 345 9.92 14.43 3.50
C LEU A 345 11.01 15.46 3.80
N ARG A 346 11.63 15.93 2.71
CA ARG A 346 12.56 17.08 2.73
C ARG A 346 11.99 18.20 1.88
N THR A 347 12.05 19.42 2.40
CA THR A 347 11.65 20.64 1.69
C THR A 347 12.78 21.67 1.69
N ARG A 348 12.94 22.37 0.56
CA ARG A 348 13.87 23.50 0.38
C ARG A 348 13.32 24.83 0.90
N SER A 349 12.02 24.88 1.16
CA SER A 349 11.29 26.05 1.61
C SER A 349 10.76 25.76 3.01
N PRO A 350 11.49 26.13 4.08
CA PRO A 350 11.11 25.79 5.44
C PRO A 350 9.70 26.28 5.78
N ILE A 351 8.86 25.35 6.23
CA ILE A 351 7.48 25.60 6.62
C ILE A 351 7.47 26.06 8.06
N THR A 352 7.18 27.34 8.25
CA THR A 352 7.17 27.97 9.58
C THR A 352 5.91 27.69 10.36
N ALA A 353 4.82 27.36 9.68
CA ALA A 353 3.52 27.14 10.30
C ALA A 353 3.43 25.88 11.18
N ILE A 354 4.28 24.90 10.91
CA ILE A 354 4.36 23.66 11.69
C ILE A 354 5.42 23.71 12.79
N ARG A 355 6.14 24.84 12.93
CA ARG A 355 7.33 24.94 13.80
C ARG A 355 7.08 24.52 15.24
N ASN A 356 5.89 24.82 15.76
CA ASN A 356 5.54 24.53 17.14
C ASN A 356 4.71 23.25 17.29
N ASP A 357 4.36 22.55 16.21
CA ASP A 357 3.39 21.46 16.25
C ASP A 357 3.82 20.31 17.15
N LEU A 358 5.11 19.93 17.10
CA LEU A 358 5.64 18.88 17.98
C LEU A 358 5.52 19.28 19.45
N ARG A 359 5.86 20.53 19.77
CA ARG A 359 5.82 21.06 21.15
C ARG A 359 4.38 21.17 21.66
N ASP A 360 3.49 21.62 20.79
CA ASP A 360 2.09 21.92 21.12
C ASP A 360 1.19 20.68 20.93
N GLY A 361 1.75 19.53 20.53
CA GLY A 361 1.02 18.27 20.33
C GLY A 361 -0.01 18.33 19.20
N VAL A 362 0.24 19.15 18.17
CA VAL A 362 -0.71 19.40 17.10
C VAL A 362 -0.74 18.20 16.13
N VAL A 363 -1.93 17.64 15.96
CA VAL A 363 -2.23 16.61 14.95
C VAL A 363 -2.77 17.30 13.69
N ARG A 364 -2.41 16.83 12.50
CA ARG A 364 -2.84 17.42 11.22
C ARG A 364 -3.17 16.36 10.19
N LEU A 365 -4.03 16.70 9.24
CA LEU A 365 -4.24 15.91 8.04
C LEU A 365 -3.12 16.20 7.05
N TRP A 366 -2.45 15.16 6.60
CA TRP A 366 -1.40 15.21 5.59
C TRP A 366 -1.91 14.51 4.32
N SER A 367 -2.09 15.27 3.24
CA SER A 367 -2.43 14.69 1.93
C SER A 367 -1.21 14.77 1.03
N PHE A 368 -0.84 13.68 0.38
CA PHE A 368 0.29 13.57 -0.53
C PHE A 368 -0.20 13.12 -1.90
N ALA A 369 -0.12 13.98 -2.91
CA ALA A 369 -0.62 13.67 -4.24
C ALA A 369 0.53 13.55 -5.26
N PHE A 370 0.38 12.62 -6.20
CA PHE A 370 1.35 12.33 -7.27
C PHE A 370 0.64 12.27 -8.63
N GLY A 371 1.22 12.94 -9.63
CA GLY A 371 0.70 12.96 -11.00
C GLY A 371 1.44 12.01 -11.96
N PRO A 372 1.13 12.05 -13.26
CA PRO A 372 0.24 13.01 -13.91
C PRO A 372 -1.24 12.67 -13.73
N ILE A 373 -2.07 13.71 -13.70
CA ILE A 373 -3.50 13.61 -13.97
C ILE A 373 -3.69 14.30 -15.32
N THR A 374 -4.17 13.57 -16.32
CA THR A 374 -4.42 14.13 -17.65
C THR A 374 -5.88 14.53 -17.78
N ASP A 375 -6.15 15.82 -17.96
CA ASP A 375 -7.47 16.32 -18.31
C ASP A 375 -7.86 15.82 -19.71
N GLY A 376 -8.97 15.08 -19.81
CA GLY A 376 -9.65 14.85 -21.09
C GLY A 376 -9.60 13.45 -21.70
N SER A 377 -9.30 12.39 -20.96
CA SER A 377 -9.66 11.04 -21.42
C SER A 377 -9.89 10.11 -20.24
N SER A 378 -10.77 9.12 -20.43
CA SER A 378 -11.07 7.99 -19.54
C SER A 378 -9.88 7.06 -19.28
N THR A 379 -8.68 7.59 -19.27
CA THR A 379 -7.43 6.87 -19.05
C THR A 379 -6.50 7.80 -18.30
N ASN A 380 -6.01 7.33 -17.15
CA ASN A 380 -4.82 7.80 -16.42
C ASN A 380 -5.07 8.76 -15.26
N GLN A 381 -4.86 8.24 -14.05
CA GLN A 381 -5.05 9.01 -12.83
C GLN A 381 -3.99 8.62 -11.79
N GLY A 382 -3.58 9.58 -10.97
CA GLY A 382 -2.39 9.54 -10.14
C GLY A 382 -2.44 8.57 -8.94
N LEU A 383 -1.53 8.81 -8.01
CA LEU A 383 -1.50 8.15 -6.70
C LEU A 383 -1.67 9.22 -5.65
N ALA A 384 -2.39 8.92 -4.58
CA ALA A 384 -2.38 9.77 -3.40
C ALA A 384 -2.33 8.93 -2.12
N VAL A 385 -1.78 9.54 -1.07
CA VAL A 385 -1.83 9.00 0.29
C VAL A 385 -2.32 10.11 1.21
N ILE A 386 -3.36 9.83 2.00
CA ILE A 386 -3.87 10.75 3.01
C ILE A 386 -3.67 10.13 4.39
N ILE A 387 -2.98 10.84 5.28
CA ILE A 387 -2.85 10.53 6.69
C ILE A 387 -3.71 11.55 7.45
N PRO A 388 -4.95 11.22 7.82
CA PRO A 388 -5.82 12.13 8.55
C PRO A 388 -5.22 12.57 9.89
N GLY A 389 -4.82 11.66 10.76
CA GLY A 389 -4.35 11.99 12.12
C GLY A 389 -2.84 12.06 12.27
N GLY A 390 -2.11 12.74 11.38
CA GLY A 390 -0.63 12.74 11.41
C GLY A 390 -0.02 13.74 12.39
N PHE A 391 0.84 13.27 13.28
CA PHE A 391 1.62 14.12 14.20
C PHE A 391 3.11 14.06 13.89
N LEU A 392 3.82 15.14 14.23
CA LEU A 392 5.26 15.20 14.04
C LEU A 392 6.00 14.34 15.07
N THR A 393 7.05 13.65 14.65
CA THR A 393 7.89 12.81 15.55
C THR A 393 9.28 13.40 15.78
N ALA A 394 9.64 14.45 15.05
CA ALA A 394 10.89 15.18 15.19
C ALA A 394 10.64 16.68 15.08
N ASP A 395 11.51 17.47 15.69
CA ASP A 395 11.37 18.92 15.73
C ASP A 395 11.52 19.49 14.30
N PRO A 396 10.45 20.04 13.70
CA PRO A 396 10.50 20.58 12.36
C PRO A 396 11.27 21.90 12.30
N SER A 397 11.62 22.51 13.43
CA SER A 397 12.41 23.74 13.47
C SER A 397 13.90 23.50 13.17
N ILE A 398 14.35 22.24 13.23
CA ILE A 398 15.70 21.85 12.87
C ILE A 398 15.84 21.91 11.35
N ILE A 399 16.70 22.83 10.90
CA ILE A 399 16.99 23.06 9.49
C ILE A 399 18.42 22.61 9.23
N ASP A 400 18.59 21.70 8.28
CA ASP A 400 19.90 21.29 7.77
C ASP A 400 20.49 22.40 6.89
N ARG A 401 21.67 22.87 7.29
CA ARG A 401 22.45 23.89 6.57
C ARG A 401 23.82 23.35 6.14
N SER A 402 24.04 22.04 6.28
CA SER A 402 25.32 21.40 5.95
C SER A 402 25.55 21.24 4.46
N GLY A 403 24.47 21.22 3.66
CA GLY A 403 24.49 21.11 2.20
C GLY A 403 24.56 22.45 1.47
N ALA A 404 24.59 22.37 0.14
CA ALA A 404 24.52 23.54 -0.75
C ALA A 404 23.14 24.23 -0.75
N ILE A 405 22.12 23.53 -0.27
CA ILE A 405 20.74 24.00 -0.14
C ILE A 405 20.31 23.80 1.31
N VAL A 406 19.57 24.77 1.83
CA VAL A 406 18.99 24.71 3.16
C VAL A 406 17.75 23.81 3.10
N GLU A 407 17.72 22.76 3.93
CA GLU A 407 16.65 21.76 3.92
C GLU A 407 15.98 21.67 5.29
N GLN A 408 14.66 21.52 5.31
CA GLN A 408 13.90 21.14 6.49
C GLN A 408 13.46 19.69 6.32
N GLN A 409 13.73 18.87 7.34
CA GLN A 409 13.21 17.51 7.41
C GLN A 409 11.91 17.49 8.22
N ILE A 410 10.90 16.80 7.70
CA ILE A 410 9.61 16.65 8.36
C ILE A 410 9.34 15.16 8.49
N GLN A 411 9.08 14.71 9.72
CA GLN A 411 8.78 13.32 10.04
C GLN A 411 7.41 13.25 10.69
N ILE A 412 6.55 12.43 10.11
CA ILE A 412 5.14 12.30 10.46
C ILE A 412 4.87 10.84 10.81
N ARG A 413 4.07 10.63 11.85
CA ARG A 413 3.48 9.34 12.16
C ARG A 413 1.97 9.48 12.21
N ALA A 414 1.26 8.52 11.61
CA ALA A 414 -0.18 8.44 11.75
C ALA A 414 -0.53 8.08 13.20
N GLY A 415 -1.52 8.78 13.76
CA GLY A 415 -2.23 8.33 14.95
C GLY A 415 -3.14 7.14 14.63
N ASP A 416 -3.67 6.53 15.68
CA ASP A 416 -4.51 5.34 15.58
C ASP A 416 -5.95 5.63 15.12
N PHE A 417 -6.29 6.91 14.85
CA PHE A 417 -7.65 7.36 14.52
C PHE A 417 -7.69 8.28 13.30
N GLY A 418 -8.65 8.02 12.41
CA GLY A 418 -8.90 8.76 11.17
C GLY A 418 -9.82 9.97 11.31
N GLY A 419 -10.60 10.07 12.38
CA GLY A 419 -11.32 11.27 12.83
C GLY A 419 -12.44 11.79 11.94
N CYS A 420 -12.98 11.07 10.96
CA CYS A 420 -14.12 11.58 10.19
C CYS A 420 -15.39 11.68 11.07
N ASP A 421 -16.37 12.49 10.67
CA ASP A 421 -17.67 12.60 11.36
C ASP A 421 -18.61 11.40 11.13
N GLY A 422 -18.18 10.41 10.34
CA GLY A 422 -18.94 9.22 9.97
C GLY A 422 -18.77 8.04 10.92
N ALA A 423 -19.87 7.33 11.20
CA ALA A 423 -19.87 6.10 12.02
C ALA A 423 -19.41 4.84 11.26
N ASN A 424 -19.01 4.95 9.99
CA ASN A 424 -18.51 3.82 9.23
C ASN A 424 -16.99 3.62 9.50
N THR A 425 -16.54 2.36 9.40
CA THR A 425 -15.17 1.95 9.74
C THR A 425 -14.14 2.43 8.72
N GLU A 426 -14.59 2.67 7.49
CA GLU A 426 -13.76 3.12 6.39
C GLU A 426 -13.32 4.56 6.59
N ALA A 427 -14.18 5.41 7.12
CA ALA A 427 -13.90 6.84 7.28
C ALA A 427 -13.05 7.15 8.55
N ASN A 428 -12.81 6.16 9.43
CA ASN A 428 -11.93 6.28 10.60
C ASN A 428 -10.59 5.53 10.48
N ALA A 429 -10.06 5.42 9.26
CA ALA A 429 -8.79 4.74 8.99
C ALA A 429 -7.54 5.57 9.36
N MET A 430 -6.42 4.90 9.69
CA MET A 430 -5.15 5.57 9.99
C MET A 430 -4.57 6.31 8.77
N ALA A 431 -4.82 5.75 7.59
CA ALA A 431 -4.35 6.27 6.32
C ALA A 431 -5.19 5.72 5.17
N TYR A 432 -5.23 6.49 4.08
CA TYR A 432 -5.90 6.16 2.84
C TYR A 432 -4.90 6.17 1.69
N ILE A 433 -5.07 5.24 0.75
CA ILE A 433 -4.34 5.22 -0.51
C ILE A 433 -5.35 5.30 -1.65
N TYR A 434 -5.15 6.29 -2.50
CA TYR A 434 -5.84 6.43 -3.77
C TYR A 434 -4.96 5.94 -4.90
N MET A 435 -5.50 5.16 -5.82
CA MET A 435 -4.84 4.86 -7.08
C MET A 435 -5.80 5.01 -8.25
N GLY A 436 -5.38 5.75 -9.25
CA GLY A 436 -6.22 6.07 -10.39
C GLY A 436 -6.54 4.88 -11.30
N GLY A 437 -7.81 4.75 -11.67
CA GLY A 437 -8.34 3.73 -12.59
C GLY A 437 -9.78 4.09 -13.01
N THR A 438 -10.30 3.49 -14.08
CA THR A 438 -11.71 3.68 -14.51
C THR A 438 -12.57 2.45 -14.31
#